data_AF-A0A150TI50-F1
#
_entry.id   AF-A0A150TI50-F1
#
_cell.length_a   1.000
_cell.length_b   1.000
_cell.length_c   1.000
_cell.angle_alpha   90.00
_cell.angle_beta   90.00
_cell.angle_gamma   90.00
#
_symmetry.space_group_name_H-M   'P 1'
#
loop_
_entity.id
_entity.type
_entity.pdbx_description
1 polymer ?
#
loop_
_entity_poly.entity_id
_entity_poly.type
_entity_poly.pdbx_seq_one_letter_code
_entity_poly.pdbx_strand_id
1 'polypeptide(L)'
;MASPRSIEVKVGILILTAIGLLATFILVMGGVNFQPKYSIYVEFDNPGGLQTGAPVKIAGVEVGKLSEIHFRGGQVGKDGRREPLVRIQLRVEERYQQSIHDNATFYVTTQGVLGEQFLAIEPGSTDRPVLPANAVVRGLDPPRLDMLLAEGYELLHATVTAMREHREEVGEAFDGLRKTLKGTGDFMHRNQDRLDRIAENVEQISLDGTDLVKDARQKYVNNPQIDRILANADQVSSTAARDLPPLMADARETLANARRLSTTVGGEPEQAKIKKTLDDIAEIAGRARAATADAQEVLAHVKRGKGTVGALVMDEQLFDDLQELARDLKHNPWKFFWRE
;
A
#
# COMPACT_ATOMS: atom_id res chain seq x y z
N MET A 1 53.45 -90.18 -12.72
CA MET A 1 54.19 -89.15 -11.96
C MET A 1 54.40 -87.96 -12.87
N ALA A 2 53.79 -86.81 -12.57
CA ALA A 2 54.00 -85.60 -13.37
C ALA A 2 55.47 -85.16 -13.23
N SER A 3 56.13 -84.80 -14.32
CA SER A 3 57.53 -84.34 -14.27
C SER A 3 57.60 -83.03 -13.48
N PRO A 4 58.66 -82.80 -12.68
CA PRO A 4 58.79 -81.62 -11.82
C PRO A 4 58.66 -80.30 -12.59
N ARG A 5 59.20 -80.24 -13.82
CA ARG A 5 59.03 -79.10 -14.74
C ARG A 5 57.57 -78.77 -15.08
N SER A 6 56.69 -79.77 -15.16
CA SER A 6 55.27 -79.51 -15.48
C SER A 6 54.51 -78.83 -14.34
N ILE A 7 54.98 -79.01 -13.10
CA ILE A 7 54.40 -78.37 -11.92
C ILE A 7 54.86 -76.91 -11.85
N GLU A 8 56.16 -76.64 -12.08
CA GLU A 8 56.73 -75.29 -12.10
C GLU A 8 56.04 -74.38 -13.13
N VAL A 9 55.79 -74.87 -14.35
CA VAL A 9 55.09 -74.11 -15.40
C VAL A 9 53.64 -73.81 -15.02
N LYS A 10 52.93 -74.77 -14.41
CA LYS A 10 51.55 -74.56 -13.94
C LYS A 10 51.47 -73.52 -12.83
N VAL A 11 52.43 -73.54 -11.91
CA VAL A 11 52.54 -72.53 -10.83
C VAL A 11 52.87 -71.16 -11.42
N GLY A 12 53.79 -71.07 -12.38
CA GLY A 12 54.11 -69.81 -13.07
C GLY A 12 52.90 -69.20 -13.79
N ILE A 13 52.13 -70.01 -14.51
CA ILE A 13 50.89 -69.57 -15.18
C ILE A 13 49.85 -69.10 -14.15
N LEU A 14 49.69 -69.80 -13.03
CA LEU A 14 48.76 -69.41 -11.97
C LEU A 14 49.12 -68.03 -11.40
N ILE A 15 50.41 -67.78 -11.12
CA ILE A 15 50.90 -66.50 -10.60
C ILE A 15 50.68 -65.39 -11.61
N LEU A 16 51.01 -65.59 -12.89
CA LEU A 16 50.77 -64.59 -13.94
C LEU A 16 49.28 -64.28 -14.11
N THR A 17 48.43 -65.29 -14.02
CA THR A 17 46.97 -65.12 -14.10
C THR A 17 46.45 -64.33 -12.89
N ALA A 18 46.94 -64.63 -11.69
CA ALA A 18 46.59 -63.90 -10.47
C ALA A 18 47.04 -62.43 -10.53
N ILE A 19 48.24 -62.15 -11.04
CA ILE A 19 48.74 -60.78 -11.24
C ILE A 19 47.88 -60.06 -12.30
N GLY A 20 47.54 -60.72 -13.40
CA GLY A 20 46.67 -60.15 -14.44
C GLY A 20 45.27 -59.81 -13.92
N LEU A 21 44.67 -60.70 -13.13
CA LEU A 21 43.39 -60.47 -12.46
C LEU A 21 43.49 -59.33 -11.45
N LEU A 22 44.55 -59.28 -10.64
CA LEU A 22 44.77 -58.21 -9.67
C LEU A 22 44.94 -56.85 -10.37
N ALA A 23 45.74 -56.78 -11.43
CA ALA A 23 45.93 -55.56 -12.21
C ALA A 23 44.61 -55.09 -12.83
N THR A 24 43.82 -56.01 -13.40
CA THR A 24 42.50 -55.70 -13.95
C THR A 24 41.56 -55.20 -12.86
N PHE A 25 41.55 -55.86 -11.71
CA PHE A 25 40.74 -55.45 -10.56
C PHE A 25 41.09 -54.05 -10.07
N ILE A 26 42.39 -53.75 -9.90
CA ILE A 26 42.86 -52.41 -9.50
C ILE A 26 42.40 -51.34 -10.51
N LEU A 27 42.49 -51.63 -11.81
CA LEU A 27 42.13 -50.67 -12.86
C LEU A 27 40.61 -50.40 -12.91
N VAL A 28 39.80 -51.44 -12.70
CA VAL A 28 38.33 -51.32 -12.59
C VAL A 28 37.94 -50.59 -11.31
N MET A 29 38.52 -50.94 -10.16
CA MET A 29 38.22 -50.31 -8.87
C MET A 29 38.69 -48.86 -8.82
N GLY A 30 39.76 -48.52 -9.55
CA GLY A 30 40.29 -47.16 -9.68
C GLY A 30 39.40 -46.20 -10.49
N GLY A 31 38.30 -46.68 -11.09
CA GLY A 31 37.32 -45.82 -11.77
C GLY A 31 37.90 -45.04 -12.96
N VAL A 32 38.79 -45.67 -13.73
CA VAL A 32 39.45 -45.03 -14.88
C VAL A 32 38.45 -44.86 -16.03
N ASN A 33 37.79 -43.71 -16.09
CA ASN A 33 36.97 -43.32 -17.25
C ASN A 33 37.87 -42.74 -18.36
N PHE A 34 37.96 -43.44 -19.48
CA PHE A 34 38.72 -43.06 -20.69
C PHE A 34 37.99 -42.08 -21.61
N GLN A 35 36.97 -41.37 -21.11
CA GLN A 35 36.30 -40.33 -21.89
C GLN A 35 37.27 -39.17 -22.18
N PRO A 36 37.26 -38.59 -23.38
CA PRO A 36 38.06 -37.40 -23.68
C PRO A 36 37.62 -36.26 -22.77
N LYS A 37 38.60 -35.53 -22.24
CA LYS A 37 38.39 -34.41 -21.31
C LYS A 37 39.07 -33.16 -21.84
N TYR A 38 38.45 -32.02 -21.63
CA TYR A 38 39.02 -30.72 -21.92
C TYR A 38 39.24 -29.94 -20.62
N SER A 39 40.11 -28.93 -20.69
CA SER A 39 40.44 -28.11 -19.53
C SER A 39 39.67 -26.79 -19.51
N ILE A 40 39.28 -26.37 -18.32
CA ILE A 40 38.76 -25.03 -18.02
C ILE A 40 39.59 -24.50 -16.84
N TYR A 41 39.99 -23.24 -16.90
CA TYR A 41 40.70 -22.58 -15.81
C TYR A 41 39.75 -21.64 -15.08
N VAL A 42 39.56 -21.85 -13.79
CA VAL A 42 38.72 -20.99 -12.96
C VAL A 42 39.57 -20.26 -11.94
N GLU A 43 39.38 -18.95 -11.85
CA GLU A 43 40.13 -18.08 -10.96
C GLU A 43 39.29 -17.66 -9.76
N PHE A 44 39.88 -17.80 -8.56
CA PHE A 44 39.26 -17.48 -7.28
C PHE A 44 40.19 -16.59 -6.46
N ASP A 45 39.60 -15.71 -5.64
CA ASP A 45 40.35 -15.01 -4.60
C ASP A 45 40.52 -15.93 -3.39
N ASN A 46 39.49 -16.70 -3.06
CA ASN A 46 39.56 -17.75 -2.04
C ASN A 46 38.69 -18.94 -2.46
N PRO A 47 39.28 -20.06 -2.95
CA PRO A 47 38.51 -21.23 -3.35
C PRO A 47 37.98 -22.06 -2.17
N GLY A 48 38.10 -21.58 -0.93
CA GLY A 48 37.76 -22.31 0.27
C GLY A 48 38.72 -23.47 0.54
N GLY A 49 38.17 -24.59 1.02
CA GLY A 49 38.85 -25.86 1.26
C GLY A 49 38.78 -26.85 0.09
N LEU A 50 38.63 -26.39 -1.16
CA LEU A 50 38.72 -27.26 -2.34
C LEU A 50 40.08 -27.96 -2.41
N GLN A 51 40.05 -29.25 -2.76
CA GLN A 51 41.25 -30.07 -2.90
C GLN A 51 41.37 -30.64 -4.31
N THR A 52 42.60 -30.98 -4.70
CA THR A 52 42.86 -31.72 -5.93
C THR A 52 42.09 -33.04 -5.96
N GLY A 53 41.41 -33.31 -7.06
CA GLY A 53 40.54 -34.48 -7.22
C GLY A 53 39.08 -34.24 -6.84
N ALA A 54 38.74 -33.08 -6.26
CA ALA A 54 37.36 -32.72 -5.94
C ALA A 54 36.45 -32.82 -7.18
N PRO A 55 35.21 -33.31 -7.04
CA PRO A 55 34.31 -33.47 -8.16
C PRO A 55 33.87 -32.11 -8.72
N VAL A 56 33.66 -32.07 -10.03
CA VAL A 56 33.06 -30.94 -10.74
C VAL A 56 31.67 -31.36 -11.17
N LYS A 57 30.65 -30.61 -10.79
CA LYS A 57 29.24 -30.97 -11.01
C LYS A 57 28.49 -29.90 -11.79
N ILE A 58 27.63 -30.33 -12.72
CA ILE A 58 26.62 -29.49 -13.37
C ILE A 58 25.25 -29.96 -12.89
N ALA A 59 24.46 -29.06 -12.30
CA ALA A 59 23.13 -29.40 -11.77
C ALA A 59 23.10 -30.66 -10.87
N GLY A 60 24.18 -30.88 -10.09
CA GLY A 60 24.34 -32.04 -9.20
C GLY A 60 24.92 -33.30 -9.85
N VAL A 61 25.07 -33.35 -11.18
CA VAL A 61 25.68 -34.47 -11.92
C VAL A 61 27.19 -34.29 -12.00
N GLU A 62 27.99 -35.30 -11.65
CA GLU A 62 29.44 -35.27 -11.81
C GLU A 62 29.83 -35.31 -13.29
N VAL A 63 30.53 -34.25 -13.73
CA VAL A 63 30.95 -34.06 -15.13
C VAL A 63 32.46 -34.05 -15.31
N GLY A 64 33.20 -34.00 -14.21
CA GLY A 64 34.65 -33.84 -14.23
C GLY A 64 35.27 -33.83 -12.85
N LYS A 65 36.57 -33.54 -12.81
CA LYS A 65 37.35 -33.41 -11.57
C LYS A 65 38.29 -32.23 -11.64
N LEU A 66 38.57 -31.66 -10.48
CA LEU A 66 39.64 -30.68 -10.29
C LEU A 66 40.98 -31.39 -10.46
N SER A 67 41.83 -30.95 -11.39
CA SER A 67 43.15 -31.58 -11.59
C SER A 67 44.27 -30.90 -10.82
N GLU A 68 44.32 -29.58 -10.81
CA GLU A 68 45.44 -28.83 -10.26
C GLU A 68 45.00 -27.48 -9.66
N ILE A 69 45.66 -27.06 -8.59
CA ILE A 69 45.44 -25.76 -7.92
C ILE A 69 46.77 -25.01 -7.95
N HIS A 70 46.78 -23.82 -8.56
CA HIS A 70 47.96 -22.96 -8.67
C HIS A 70 47.74 -21.65 -7.92
N PHE A 71 48.57 -21.39 -6.91
CA PHE A 71 48.61 -20.09 -6.24
C PHE A 71 49.46 -19.11 -7.07
N ARG A 72 48.86 -17.98 -7.46
CA ARG A 72 49.46 -16.96 -8.34
C ARG A 72 50.09 -15.77 -7.59
N GLY A 73 50.05 -15.78 -6.26
CA GLY A 73 50.94 -14.91 -5.46
C GLY A 73 50.59 -13.43 -5.41
N GLY A 74 49.31 -13.05 -5.56
CA GLY A 74 48.83 -11.69 -5.25
C GLY A 74 49.51 -10.57 -6.04
N GLN A 75 49.97 -10.87 -7.25
CA GLN A 75 50.53 -9.87 -8.14
C GLN A 75 49.44 -8.84 -8.48
N VAL A 76 49.80 -7.56 -8.39
CA VAL A 76 48.93 -6.48 -8.84
C VAL A 76 49.05 -6.46 -10.36
N GLY A 77 47.91 -6.65 -11.04
CA GLY A 77 47.84 -6.63 -12.49
C GLY A 77 48.32 -5.29 -13.03
N LYS A 78 48.70 -5.26 -14.32
CA LYS A 78 49.14 -4.04 -15.00
C LYS A 78 48.09 -2.91 -15.02
N ASP A 79 46.85 -3.22 -14.65
CA ASP A 79 45.69 -2.34 -14.53
C ASP A 79 45.43 -1.84 -13.10
N GLY A 80 46.31 -2.14 -12.13
CA GLY A 80 46.19 -1.72 -10.74
C GLY A 80 45.15 -2.52 -9.94
N ARG A 81 44.51 -3.54 -10.55
CA ARG A 81 43.60 -4.44 -9.84
C ARG A 81 44.37 -5.63 -9.30
N ARG A 82 43.97 -6.10 -8.11
CA ARG A 82 44.51 -7.33 -7.53
C ARG A 82 44.06 -8.50 -8.41
N GLU A 83 45.02 -9.25 -8.95
CA GLU A 83 44.68 -10.46 -9.69
C GLU A 83 44.18 -11.55 -8.72
N PRO A 84 43.27 -12.44 -9.17
CA PRO A 84 42.85 -13.58 -8.37
C PRO A 84 44.04 -14.40 -7.88
N LEU A 85 43.99 -14.78 -6.60
CA LEU A 85 45.10 -15.43 -5.92
C LEU A 85 45.31 -16.88 -6.35
N VAL A 86 44.26 -17.56 -6.80
CA VAL A 86 44.29 -18.98 -7.11
C VAL A 86 43.69 -19.23 -8.49
N ARG A 87 44.39 -20.00 -9.31
CA ARG A 87 43.89 -20.56 -10.57
C ARG A 87 43.75 -22.06 -10.45
N ILE A 88 42.56 -22.55 -10.69
CA ILE A 88 42.20 -23.96 -10.62
C ILE A 88 42.04 -24.50 -12.04
N GLN A 89 42.65 -25.64 -12.34
CA GLN A 89 42.42 -26.38 -13.58
C GLN A 89 41.37 -27.47 -13.36
N LEU A 90 40.31 -27.42 -14.16
CA LEU A 90 39.27 -28.44 -14.22
C LEU A 90 39.51 -29.35 -15.41
N ARG A 91 39.18 -30.63 -15.27
CA ARG A 91 39.07 -31.56 -16.40
C ARG A 91 37.63 -32.04 -16.49
N VAL A 92 36.91 -31.53 -17.48
CA VAL A 92 35.50 -31.84 -17.75
C VAL A 92 35.41 -32.76 -18.95
N GLU A 93 34.49 -33.73 -18.93
CA GLU A 93 34.28 -34.62 -20.06
C GLU A 93 33.69 -33.87 -21.26
N GLU A 94 34.20 -34.14 -22.46
CA GLU A 94 33.87 -33.41 -23.69
C GLU A 94 32.38 -33.47 -24.05
N ARG A 95 31.70 -34.56 -23.67
CA ARG A 95 30.24 -34.72 -23.85
C ARG A 95 29.39 -33.63 -23.19
N TYR A 96 29.90 -32.96 -22.15
CA TYR A 96 29.21 -31.88 -21.45
C TYR A 96 29.60 -30.49 -21.95
N GLN A 97 30.54 -30.37 -22.89
CA GLN A 97 31.00 -29.07 -23.38
C GLN A 97 29.87 -28.24 -23.99
N GLN A 98 28.97 -28.88 -24.73
CA GLN A 98 27.82 -28.21 -25.36
C GLN A 98 26.83 -27.60 -24.36
N SER A 99 26.91 -27.99 -23.08
CA SER A 99 26.04 -27.47 -22.02
C SER A 99 26.65 -26.27 -21.28
N ILE A 100 27.93 -25.95 -21.46
CA ILE A 100 28.61 -24.89 -20.72
C ILE A 100 28.81 -23.69 -21.65
N HIS A 101 28.13 -22.59 -21.34
CA HIS A 101 28.17 -21.36 -22.13
C HIS A 101 29.14 -20.32 -21.56
N ASP A 102 29.44 -19.26 -22.33
CA ASP A 102 30.37 -18.20 -21.93
C ASP A 102 29.98 -17.46 -20.63
N ASN A 103 28.68 -17.44 -20.32
CA ASN A 103 28.08 -16.83 -19.14
C ASN A 103 27.81 -17.84 -18.01
N ALA A 104 28.40 -19.03 -18.10
CA ALA A 104 28.34 -20.03 -17.05
C ALA A 104 28.96 -19.49 -15.75
N THR A 105 28.32 -19.80 -14.63
CA THR A 105 28.81 -19.40 -13.30
C THR A 105 29.46 -20.60 -12.62
N PHE A 106 30.68 -20.39 -12.11
CA PHE A 106 31.47 -21.41 -11.42
C PHE A 106 31.58 -21.01 -9.96
N TYR A 107 31.14 -21.87 -9.04
CA TYR A 107 31.17 -21.55 -7.62
C TYR A 107 31.51 -22.77 -6.78
N VAL A 108 32.10 -22.52 -5.62
CA VAL A 108 32.47 -23.58 -4.68
C VAL A 108 31.32 -23.79 -3.71
N THR A 109 30.93 -25.04 -3.50
CA THR A 109 29.87 -25.38 -2.54
C THR A 109 30.13 -26.74 -1.90
N THR A 110 29.41 -27.05 -0.82
CA THR A 110 29.53 -28.31 -0.08
C THR A 110 28.31 -29.18 -0.30
N GLN A 111 28.48 -30.49 -0.25
CA GLN A 111 27.34 -31.40 -0.21
C GLN A 111 26.72 -31.38 1.19
N GLY A 112 25.75 -30.50 1.41
CA GLY A 112 25.17 -30.26 2.75
C GLY A 112 26.02 -29.33 3.60
N VAL A 113 25.81 -29.32 4.93
CA VAL A 113 26.44 -28.35 5.86
C VAL A 113 27.89 -28.69 6.19
N LEU A 114 28.24 -29.99 6.20
CA LEU A 114 29.57 -30.50 6.61
C LEU A 114 30.21 -31.42 5.56
N GLY A 115 29.66 -31.46 4.35
CA GLY A 115 30.18 -32.33 3.29
C GLY A 115 31.47 -31.82 2.67
N GLU A 116 32.09 -32.67 1.87
CA GLU A 116 33.22 -32.30 1.03
C GLU A 116 32.85 -31.16 0.07
N GLN A 117 33.81 -30.27 -0.16
CA GLN A 117 33.65 -29.19 -1.12
C GLN A 117 33.83 -29.70 -2.54
N PHE A 118 32.99 -29.21 -3.43
CA PHE A 118 33.03 -29.50 -4.85
C PHE A 118 32.82 -28.22 -5.64
N LEU A 119 33.21 -28.25 -6.91
CA LEU A 119 32.97 -27.14 -7.80
C LEU A 119 31.64 -27.37 -8.54
N ALA A 120 30.71 -26.45 -8.37
CA ALA A 120 29.46 -26.41 -9.11
C ALA A 120 29.60 -25.51 -10.33
N ILE A 121 29.00 -25.94 -11.44
CA ILE A 121 28.89 -25.18 -12.68
C ILE A 121 27.40 -24.99 -12.97
N GLU A 122 26.98 -23.74 -13.01
CA GLU A 122 25.71 -23.35 -13.62
C GLU A 122 25.94 -23.13 -15.12
N PRO A 123 25.24 -23.89 -15.99
CA PRO A 123 25.56 -23.98 -17.43
C PRO A 123 25.47 -22.66 -18.20
N GLY A 124 24.84 -21.64 -17.63
CA GLY A 124 24.56 -20.38 -18.33
C GLY A 124 23.36 -20.50 -19.26
N SER A 125 23.29 -19.60 -20.23
CA SER A 125 22.13 -19.45 -21.11
C SER A 125 22.46 -19.92 -22.53
N THR A 126 21.52 -20.60 -23.18
CA THR A 126 21.74 -21.23 -24.50
C THR A 126 21.81 -20.24 -25.67
N ASP A 127 21.50 -18.97 -25.44
CA ASP A 127 21.66 -17.86 -26.39
C ASP A 127 23.13 -17.42 -26.55
N ARG A 128 24.01 -17.92 -25.68
CA ARG A 128 25.43 -17.60 -25.66
C ARG A 128 26.29 -18.67 -26.31
N PRO A 129 27.46 -18.31 -26.87
CA PRO A 129 28.38 -19.30 -27.41
C PRO A 129 28.87 -20.25 -26.32
N VAL A 130 29.20 -21.48 -26.74
CA VAL A 130 29.80 -22.49 -25.87
C VAL A 130 31.18 -22.02 -25.39
N LEU A 131 31.48 -22.29 -24.12
CA LEU A 131 32.77 -21.95 -23.53
C LEU A 131 33.90 -22.72 -24.24
N PRO A 132 34.93 -22.04 -24.79
CA PRO A 132 36.00 -22.71 -25.49
C PRO A 132 36.88 -23.53 -24.54
N ALA A 133 37.53 -24.56 -25.08
CA ALA A 133 38.52 -25.31 -24.32
C ALA A 133 39.68 -24.38 -23.90
N ASN A 134 40.19 -24.61 -22.69
CA ASN A 134 41.22 -23.80 -22.02
C ASN A 134 40.81 -22.35 -21.72
N ALA A 135 39.51 -22.05 -21.74
CA ALA A 135 39.02 -20.75 -21.27
C ALA A 135 39.42 -20.48 -19.83
N VAL A 136 39.72 -19.20 -19.54
CA VAL A 136 39.94 -18.70 -18.19
C VAL A 136 38.70 -17.91 -17.78
N VAL A 137 38.05 -18.32 -16.70
CA VAL A 137 36.82 -17.70 -16.18
C VAL A 137 37.00 -17.34 -14.71
N ARG A 138 36.25 -16.35 -14.23
CA ARG A 138 36.25 -15.99 -12.82
C ARG A 138 35.18 -16.78 -12.08
N GLY A 139 35.56 -17.42 -10.99
CA GLY A 139 34.63 -18.11 -10.10
C GLY A 139 34.11 -17.21 -8.98
N LEU A 140 32.99 -17.62 -8.39
CA LEU A 140 32.40 -17.00 -7.21
C LEU A 140 32.92 -17.70 -5.94
N ASP A 141 33.60 -16.93 -5.08
CA ASP A 141 34.14 -17.46 -3.83
C ASP A 141 33.00 -17.95 -2.89
N PRO A 142 33.20 -19.07 -2.17
CA PRO A 142 32.22 -19.58 -1.23
C PRO A 142 32.04 -18.63 -0.04
N PRO A 143 30.84 -18.57 0.55
CA PRO A 143 30.61 -17.79 1.77
C PRO A 143 31.45 -18.36 2.93
N ARG A 144 32.12 -17.47 3.64
CA ARG A 144 32.94 -17.78 4.80
C ARG A 144 32.09 -17.82 6.07
N LEU A 145 31.60 -19.00 6.43
CA LEU A 145 30.80 -19.21 7.64
C LEU A 145 31.54 -18.75 8.90
N ASP A 146 32.87 -18.90 8.93
CA ASP A 146 33.74 -18.39 9.99
C ASP A 146 33.64 -16.87 10.14
N MET A 147 33.59 -16.12 9.03
CA MET A 147 33.41 -14.67 9.06
C MET A 147 32.00 -14.29 9.51
N LEU A 148 30.97 -15.01 9.05
CA LEU A 148 29.59 -14.75 9.49
C LEU A 148 29.41 -15.00 10.99
N LEU A 149 30.03 -16.05 11.53
CA LEU A 149 30.02 -16.33 12.95
C LEU A 149 30.80 -15.29 13.75
N ALA A 150 31.95 -14.82 13.23
CA ALA A 150 32.72 -13.76 13.86
C ALA A 150 31.93 -12.44 13.90
N GLU A 151 31.35 -12.02 12.78
CA GLU A 151 30.49 -10.82 12.70
C GLU A 151 29.27 -10.95 13.62
N GLY A 152 28.64 -12.13 13.63
CA GLY A 152 27.52 -12.42 14.53
C GLY A 152 27.91 -12.37 16.01
N TYR A 153 29.10 -12.87 16.37
CA TYR A 153 29.63 -12.77 17.71
C TYR A 153 29.92 -11.33 18.11
N GLU A 154 30.55 -10.54 17.24
CA GLU A 154 30.81 -9.11 17.47
C GLU A 154 29.50 -8.33 17.67
N LEU A 155 28.48 -8.57 16.85
CA LEU A 155 27.18 -7.95 17.00
C LEU A 155 26.49 -8.35 18.31
N LEU A 156 26.51 -9.64 18.65
CA LEU A 156 25.98 -10.11 19.93
C LEU A 156 26.75 -9.51 21.11
N HIS A 157 28.07 -9.46 21.01
CA HIS A 157 28.93 -8.89 22.03
C HIS A 157 28.65 -7.40 22.22
N ALA A 158 28.60 -6.62 21.14
CA ALA A 158 28.25 -5.21 21.16
C ALA A 158 26.85 -4.98 21.75
N THR A 159 25.86 -5.80 21.38
CA THR A 159 24.49 -5.73 21.90
C THR A 159 24.45 -6.03 23.41
N VAL A 160 25.14 -7.08 23.85
CA VAL A 160 25.19 -7.47 25.26
C VAL A 160 25.94 -6.43 26.08
N THR A 161 27.03 -5.88 25.56
CA THR A 161 27.82 -4.83 26.21
C THR A 161 27.00 -3.56 26.33
N ALA A 162 26.34 -3.10 25.25
CA ALA A 162 25.45 -1.96 25.30
C ALA A 162 24.31 -2.14 26.32
N MET A 163 23.67 -3.32 26.36
CA MET A 163 22.63 -3.62 27.35
C MET A 163 23.17 -3.64 28.79
N ARG A 164 24.42 -4.04 29.00
CA ARG A 164 25.07 -4.06 30.32
C ARG A 164 25.50 -2.68 30.79
N GLU A 165 26.03 -1.87 29.87
CA GLU A 165 26.46 -0.49 30.15
C GLU A 165 25.27 0.43 30.38
N HIS A 166 24.21 0.31 29.57
CA HIS A 166 22.99 1.10 29.69
C HIS A 166 21.92 0.44 30.57
N ARG A 167 22.28 -0.54 31.41
CA ARG A 167 21.31 -1.25 32.27
C ARG A 167 20.52 -0.32 33.19
N GLU A 168 21.15 0.77 33.63
CA GLU A 168 20.56 1.75 34.55
C GLU A 168 19.54 2.61 33.81
N GLU A 169 19.90 3.15 32.64
CA GLU A 169 18.98 3.91 31.77
C GLU A 169 17.80 3.06 31.30
N VAL A 170 18.03 1.80 30.93
CA VAL A 170 16.97 0.84 30.58
C VAL A 170 16.07 0.60 31.79
N GLY A 171 16.65 0.40 32.98
CA GLY A 171 15.90 0.26 34.23
C GLY A 171 15.05 1.49 34.57
N GLU A 172 15.60 2.69 34.42
CA GLU A 172 14.89 3.96 34.63
C GLU A 172 13.77 4.17 33.61
N ALA A 173 13.99 3.81 32.34
CA ALA A 173 12.95 3.87 31.32
C ALA A 173 11.80 2.89 31.62
N PHE A 174 12.11 1.67 32.05
CA PHE A 174 11.10 0.70 32.48
C PHE A 174 10.34 1.16 33.73
N ASP A 175 11.02 1.75 34.70
CA ASP A 175 10.38 2.30 35.90
C ASP A 175 9.50 3.52 35.57
N GLY A 176 9.98 4.40 34.67
CA GLY A 176 9.21 5.52 34.12
C GLY A 176 7.95 5.04 33.40
N LEU A 177 8.06 4.04 32.53
CA LEU A 177 6.91 3.43 31.85
C LEU A 177 5.93 2.81 32.85
N ARG A 178 6.43 2.06 33.85
CA ARG A 178 5.61 1.49 34.91
C ARG A 178 4.87 2.57 35.68
N LYS A 179 5.53 3.68 36.02
CA LYS A 179 4.92 4.83 36.71
C LYS A 179 3.87 5.51 35.84
N THR A 180 4.11 5.70 34.55
CA THR A 180 3.12 6.28 33.61
C THR A 180 1.92 5.36 33.42
N LEU A 181 2.13 4.06 33.23
CA LEU A 181 1.05 3.08 33.12
C LEU A 181 0.18 3.05 34.38
N LYS A 182 0.83 3.06 35.56
CA LYS A 182 0.12 3.15 36.84
C LYS A 182 -0.63 4.48 36.97
N GLY A 183 0.00 5.61 36.66
CA GLY A 183 -0.63 6.93 36.72
C GLY A 183 -1.82 7.08 35.76
N THR A 184 -1.74 6.46 34.57
CA THR A 184 -2.84 6.40 33.60
C THR A 184 -3.98 5.54 34.12
N GLY A 185 -3.67 4.37 34.69
CA GLY A 185 -4.65 3.51 35.36
C GLY A 185 -5.35 4.24 36.51
N ASP A 186 -4.59 4.93 37.36
CA ASP A 186 -5.10 5.70 38.50
C ASP A 186 -5.93 6.92 38.03
N PHE A 187 -5.56 7.57 36.94
CA PHE A 187 -6.36 8.64 36.33
C PHE A 187 -7.69 8.09 35.82
N MET A 188 -7.67 6.99 35.08
CA MET A 188 -8.88 6.37 34.53
C MET A 188 -9.81 5.91 35.67
N HIS A 189 -9.25 5.28 36.70
CA HIS A 189 -10.01 4.82 37.85
C HIS A 189 -10.63 5.98 38.65
N ARG A 190 -9.87 7.06 38.92
CA ARG A 190 -10.40 8.24 39.62
C ARG A 190 -11.46 9.02 38.84
N ASN A 191 -11.44 8.92 37.52
CA ASN A 191 -12.40 9.60 36.67
C ASN A 191 -13.49 8.68 36.12
N GLN A 192 -13.51 7.39 36.48
CA GLN A 192 -14.49 6.42 35.99
C GLN A 192 -15.92 6.92 36.21
N ASP A 193 -16.27 7.28 37.45
CA ASP A 193 -17.62 7.80 37.75
C ASP A 193 -17.95 9.10 37.01
N ARG A 194 -16.94 9.94 36.72
CA ARG A 194 -17.14 11.19 35.96
C ARG A 194 -17.36 10.90 34.48
N LEU A 195 -16.59 9.98 33.92
CA LEU A 195 -16.70 9.55 32.54
C LEU A 195 -18.02 8.82 32.29
N ASP A 196 -18.46 7.98 33.24
CA ASP A 196 -19.75 7.30 33.20
C ASP A 196 -20.89 8.32 33.20
N ARG A 197 -20.86 9.31 34.10
CA ARG A 197 -21.85 10.40 34.09
C ARG A 197 -21.80 11.26 32.83
N ILE A 198 -20.63 11.50 32.24
CA ILE A 198 -20.52 12.22 30.96
C ILE A 198 -21.15 11.39 29.85
N ALA A 199 -20.88 10.08 29.79
CA ALA A 199 -21.48 9.19 28.81
C ALA A 199 -23.01 9.13 28.95
N GLU A 200 -23.52 9.02 30.18
CA GLU A 200 -24.95 9.07 30.48
C GLU A 200 -25.58 10.42 30.07
N ASN A 201 -24.95 11.55 30.43
CA ASN A 201 -25.44 12.87 30.06
C ASN A 201 -25.46 13.08 28.54
N VAL A 202 -24.44 12.59 27.83
CA VAL A 202 -24.35 12.66 26.38
C VAL A 202 -25.41 11.79 25.71
N GLU A 203 -25.67 10.60 26.25
CA GLU A 203 -26.77 9.75 25.80
C GLU A 203 -28.12 10.46 25.99
N GLN A 204 -28.35 11.04 27.17
CA GLN A 204 -29.58 11.76 27.47
C GLN A 204 -29.77 12.99 26.56
N ILE A 205 -28.72 13.82 26.37
CA ILE A 205 -28.78 14.97 25.46
C ILE A 205 -29.07 14.54 24.02
N SER A 206 -28.55 13.40 23.58
CA SER A 206 -28.81 12.88 22.24
C SER A 206 -30.27 12.44 22.07
N LEU A 207 -30.84 11.81 23.10
CA LEU A 207 -32.26 11.45 23.14
C LEU A 207 -33.15 12.70 23.15
N ASP A 208 -32.87 13.65 24.06
CA ASP A 208 -33.61 14.91 24.18
C ASP A 208 -33.51 15.75 22.90
N GLY A 209 -32.34 15.78 22.25
CA GLY A 209 -32.12 16.46 20.97
C GLY A 209 -32.92 15.84 19.83
N THR A 210 -32.99 14.51 19.77
CA THR A 210 -33.81 13.80 18.76
C THR A 210 -35.29 14.12 18.95
N ASP A 211 -35.76 14.16 20.20
CA ASP A 211 -37.15 14.48 20.51
C ASP A 211 -37.47 15.96 20.24
N LEU A 212 -36.57 16.89 20.58
CA LEU A 212 -36.69 18.31 20.21
C LEU A 212 -36.82 18.51 18.69
N VAL A 213 -36.03 17.79 17.89
CA VAL A 213 -36.10 17.87 16.43
C VAL A 213 -37.43 17.32 15.90
N LYS A 214 -37.93 16.21 16.45
CA LYS A 214 -39.26 15.68 16.10
C LYS A 214 -40.36 16.67 16.46
N ASP A 215 -40.31 17.24 17.65
CA ASP A 215 -41.29 18.22 18.15
C ASP A 215 -41.28 19.50 17.32
N ALA A 216 -40.08 19.96 16.93
CA ALA A 216 -39.91 21.12 16.06
C ALA A 216 -40.45 20.86 14.64
N ARG A 217 -40.17 19.68 14.05
CA ARG A 217 -40.73 19.28 12.75
C ARG A 217 -42.26 19.26 12.80
N GLN A 218 -42.83 18.71 13.87
CA GLN A 218 -44.29 18.64 13.99
C GLN A 218 -44.94 20.02 14.19
N LYS A 219 -44.34 20.91 14.98
CA LYS A 219 -44.91 22.23 15.29
C LYS A 219 -44.67 23.30 14.24
N TYR A 220 -43.56 23.22 13.49
CA TYR A 220 -43.13 24.30 12.59
C TYR A 220 -42.98 23.89 11.12
N VAL A 221 -42.74 22.61 10.83
CA VAL A 221 -42.57 22.13 9.45
C VAL A 221 -43.88 21.55 8.92
N ASN A 222 -44.52 20.66 9.69
CA ASN A 222 -45.81 20.04 9.33
C ASN A 222 -46.99 20.73 10.05
N ASN A 223 -46.98 22.06 10.11
CA ASN A 223 -48.06 22.79 10.78
C ASN A 223 -49.22 23.05 9.78
N PRO A 224 -50.43 22.52 10.04
CA PRO A 224 -51.58 22.74 9.16
C PRO A 224 -51.99 24.21 9.05
N GLN A 225 -51.53 25.10 9.94
CA GLN A 225 -51.71 26.54 9.81
C GLN A 225 -50.77 27.15 8.75
N ILE A 226 -49.54 26.67 8.64
CA ILE A 226 -48.58 27.13 7.61
C ILE A 226 -49.07 26.68 6.23
N ASP A 227 -49.55 25.43 6.11
CA ASP A 227 -50.18 24.95 4.87
C ASP A 227 -51.39 25.81 4.48
N ARG A 228 -52.23 26.20 5.45
CA ARG A 228 -53.36 27.11 5.21
C ARG A 228 -52.91 28.51 4.82
N ILE A 229 -51.88 29.06 5.45
CA ILE A 229 -51.34 30.39 5.12
C ILE A 229 -50.78 30.38 3.71
N LEU A 230 -50.01 29.35 3.34
CA LEU A 230 -49.47 29.17 1.99
C LEU A 230 -50.60 29.00 0.96
N ALA A 231 -51.63 28.19 1.27
CA ALA A 231 -52.79 28.02 0.40
C ALA A 231 -53.61 29.31 0.24
N ASN A 232 -53.82 30.06 1.32
CA ASN A 232 -54.52 31.34 1.30
C ASN A 232 -53.71 32.40 0.53
N ALA A 233 -52.38 32.43 0.70
CA ALA A 233 -51.50 33.33 -0.03
C ALA A 233 -51.49 33.02 -1.53
N ASP A 234 -51.45 31.75 -1.92
CA ASP A 234 -51.62 31.31 -3.31
C ASP A 234 -52.99 31.71 -3.87
N GLN A 235 -54.07 31.54 -3.09
CA GLN A 235 -55.42 31.89 -3.51
C GLN A 235 -55.60 33.41 -3.68
N VAL A 236 -55.11 34.21 -2.73
CA VAL A 236 -55.15 35.68 -2.80
C VAL A 236 -54.29 36.19 -3.94
N SER A 237 -53.08 35.65 -4.10
CA SER A 237 -52.17 36.03 -5.18
C SER A 237 -52.74 35.69 -6.56
N SER A 238 -53.32 34.50 -6.73
CA SER A 238 -53.94 34.09 -8.00
C SER A 238 -55.22 34.88 -8.31
N THR A 239 -56.03 35.21 -7.31
CA THR A 239 -57.22 36.05 -7.46
C THR A 239 -56.82 37.48 -7.82
N ALA A 240 -55.84 38.06 -7.12
CA ALA A 240 -55.30 39.37 -7.42
C ALA A 240 -54.71 39.42 -8.84
N ALA A 241 -53.93 38.41 -9.25
CA ALA A 241 -53.37 38.31 -10.59
C ALA A 241 -54.44 38.21 -11.69
N ARG A 242 -55.60 37.62 -11.38
CA ARG A 242 -56.74 37.47 -12.31
C ARG A 242 -57.59 38.73 -12.41
N ASP A 243 -57.89 39.37 -11.29
CA ASP A 243 -58.95 40.38 -11.20
C ASP A 243 -58.41 41.82 -11.23
N LEU A 244 -57.15 42.06 -10.84
CA LEU A 244 -56.53 43.38 -10.95
C LEU A 244 -56.43 43.86 -12.41
N PRO A 245 -56.01 43.06 -13.40
CA PRO A 245 -55.91 43.53 -14.78
C PRO A 245 -57.22 44.10 -15.38
N PRO A 246 -58.39 43.41 -15.29
CA PRO A 246 -59.65 43.96 -15.81
C PRO A 246 -60.13 45.18 -15.01
N LEU A 247 -60.03 45.18 -13.68
CA LEU A 247 -60.40 46.34 -12.86
C LEU A 247 -59.58 47.59 -13.21
N MET A 248 -58.30 47.41 -13.56
CA MET A 248 -57.45 48.50 -14.02
C MET A 248 -57.83 49.00 -15.42
N ALA A 249 -58.33 48.12 -16.29
CA ALA A 249 -58.87 48.51 -17.58
C ALA A 249 -60.13 49.36 -17.39
N ASP A 250 -61.08 48.90 -16.56
CA ASP A 250 -62.34 49.61 -16.28
C ASP A 250 -62.11 50.94 -15.56
N ALA A 251 -61.16 50.98 -14.61
CA ALA A 251 -60.76 52.22 -13.95
C ALA A 251 -60.19 53.20 -14.96
N ARG A 252 -59.27 52.76 -15.84
CA ARG A 252 -58.71 53.61 -16.91
C ARG A 252 -59.79 54.14 -17.85
N GLU A 253 -60.77 53.32 -18.20
CA GLU A 253 -61.88 53.73 -19.06
C GLU A 253 -62.81 54.74 -18.39
N THR A 254 -63.22 54.48 -17.15
CA THR A 254 -64.05 55.38 -16.34
C THR A 254 -63.35 56.71 -16.12
N LEU A 255 -62.06 56.69 -15.82
CA LEU A 255 -61.23 57.88 -15.64
C LEU A 255 -60.99 58.62 -16.96
N ALA A 256 -60.89 57.93 -18.10
CA ALA A 256 -60.86 58.56 -19.42
C ALA A 256 -62.16 59.30 -19.72
N ASN A 257 -63.31 58.74 -19.32
CA ASN A 257 -64.61 59.38 -19.43
C ASN A 257 -64.75 60.58 -18.48
N ALA A 258 -64.27 60.46 -17.23
CA ALA A 258 -64.22 61.57 -16.28
C ALA A 258 -63.32 62.73 -16.78
N ARG A 259 -62.19 62.41 -17.43
CA ARG A 259 -61.31 63.41 -18.05
C ARG A 259 -62.00 64.16 -19.18
N ARG A 260 -62.80 63.47 -20.01
CA ARG A 260 -63.61 64.11 -21.07
C ARG A 260 -64.69 65.05 -20.50
N LEU A 261 -65.34 64.66 -19.40
CA LEU A 261 -66.30 65.54 -18.71
C LEU A 261 -65.60 66.76 -18.10
N SER A 262 -64.44 66.56 -17.47
CA SER A 262 -63.65 67.61 -16.85
C SER A 262 -63.17 68.67 -17.84
N THR A 263 -62.77 68.28 -19.06
CA THR A 263 -62.40 69.23 -20.12
C THR A 263 -63.57 70.07 -20.64
N THR A 264 -64.81 69.69 -20.31
CA THR A 264 -66.03 70.34 -20.80
C THR A 264 -66.69 71.25 -19.75
N VAL A 265 -66.42 71.05 -18.45
CA VAL A 265 -67.15 71.72 -17.35
C VAL A 265 -66.27 72.30 -16.23
N GLY A 266 -64.97 71.96 -16.11
CA GLY A 266 -64.13 72.36 -14.96
C GLY A 266 -62.97 73.32 -15.30
N GLY A 267 -62.62 74.19 -14.35
CA GLY A 267 -61.49 75.14 -14.47
C GLY A 267 -60.11 74.48 -14.38
N GLU A 268 -59.04 75.18 -14.77
CA GLU A 268 -57.63 74.71 -14.75
C GLU A 268 -57.19 73.97 -13.45
N PRO A 269 -57.53 74.40 -12.22
CA PRO A 269 -57.08 73.71 -11.00
C PRO A 269 -57.74 72.34 -10.76
N GLU A 270 -58.94 72.08 -11.30
CA GLU A 270 -59.62 70.79 -11.15
C GLU A 270 -59.05 69.74 -12.11
N GLN A 271 -58.61 70.17 -13.29
CA GLN A 271 -57.94 69.29 -14.26
C GLN A 271 -56.58 68.79 -13.73
N ALA A 272 -55.84 69.66 -13.03
CA ALA A 272 -54.57 69.29 -12.41
C ALA A 272 -54.74 68.25 -11.29
N LYS A 273 -55.80 68.37 -10.47
CA LYS A 273 -56.13 67.37 -9.44
C LYS A 273 -56.48 66.02 -10.04
N ILE A 274 -57.30 65.98 -11.09
CA ILE A 274 -57.67 64.73 -11.78
C ILE A 274 -56.43 64.07 -12.40
N LYS A 275 -55.52 64.84 -13.00
CA LYS A 275 -54.25 64.30 -13.52
C LYS A 275 -53.37 63.73 -12.40
N LYS A 276 -53.26 64.42 -11.26
CA LYS A 276 -52.49 63.91 -10.12
C LYS A 276 -53.09 62.60 -9.58
N THR A 277 -54.41 62.54 -9.42
CA THR A 277 -55.10 61.31 -8.99
C THR A 277 -54.92 60.17 -9.99
N LEU A 278 -54.86 60.47 -11.29
CA LEU A 278 -54.57 59.49 -12.34
C LEU A 278 -53.16 58.90 -12.20
N ASP A 279 -52.16 59.76 -11.99
CA ASP A 279 -50.78 59.34 -11.80
C ASP A 279 -50.63 58.51 -10.51
N ASP A 280 -51.28 58.94 -9.41
CA ASP A 280 -51.30 58.21 -8.13
C ASP A 280 -51.93 56.80 -8.28
N ILE A 281 -53.05 56.68 -8.99
CA ILE A 281 -53.72 55.39 -9.23
C ILE A 281 -52.85 54.47 -10.11
N ALA A 282 -52.22 55.00 -11.15
CA ALA A 282 -51.33 54.24 -12.02
C ALA A 282 -50.07 53.74 -11.26
N GLU A 283 -49.52 54.57 -10.38
CA GLU A 283 -48.39 54.23 -9.51
C GLU A 283 -48.77 53.14 -8.50
N ILE A 284 -49.92 53.27 -7.84
CA ILE A 284 -50.44 52.27 -6.90
C ILE A 284 -50.67 50.93 -7.61
N ALA A 285 -51.23 50.95 -8.81
CA ALA A 285 -51.46 49.75 -9.62
C ALA A 285 -50.14 49.06 -10.01
N GLY A 286 -49.13 49.84 -10.40
CA GLY A 286 -47.80 49.32 -10.70
C GLY A 286 -47.15 48.67 -9.48
N ARG A 287 -47.23 49.32 -8.31
CA ARG A 287 -46.74 48.78 -7.04
C ARG A 287 -47.48 47.51 -6.62
N ALA A 288 -48.80 47.45 -6.77
CA ALA A 288 -49.60 46.27 -6.45
C ALA A 288 -49.21 45.06 -7.32
N ARG A 289 -48.96 45.28 -8.62
CA ARG A 289 -48.50 44.23 -9.53
C ARG A 289 -47.09 43.72 -9.19
N ALA A 290 -46.17 44.63 -8.91
CA ALA A 290 -44.81 44.28 -8.48
C ALA A 290 -44.84 43.48 -7.17
N ALA A 291 -45.57 43.94 -6.17
CA ALA A 291 -45.74 43.24 -4.89
C ALA A 291 -46.36 41.84 -5.06
N THR A 292 -47.28 41.68 -6.00
CA THR A 292 -47.88 40.36 -6.30
C THR A 292 -46.87 39.42 -6.95
N ALA A 293 -46.02 39.92 -7.85
CA ALA A 293 -44.95 39.14 -8.48
C ALA A 293 -43.89 38.72 -7.44
N ASP A 294 -43.46 39.64 -6.58
CA ASP A 294 -42.50 39.36 -5.50
C ASP A 294 -43.05 38.32 -4.52
N ALA A 295 -44.34 38.41 -4.18
CA ALA A 295 -45.00 37.42 -3.33
C ALA A 295 -45.02 36.02 -3.97
N GLN A 296 -45.26 35.91 -5.28
CA GLN A 296 -45.23 34.65 -6.01
C GLN A 296 -43.81 34.05 -6.05
N GLU A 297 -42.80 34.88 -6.21
CA GLU A 297 -41.40 34.46 -6.20
C GLU A 297 -40.98 33.92 -4.81
N VAL A 298 -41.30 34.64 -3.73
CA VAL A 298 -41.05 34.19 -2.35
C VAL A 298 -41.76 32.86 -2.05
N LEU A 299 -43.03 32.72 -2.45
CA LEU A 299 -43.78 31.47 -2.29
C LEU A 299 -43.12 30.32 -3.07
N ALA A 300 -42.62 30.57 -4.28
CA ALA A 300 -41.92 29.57 -5.07
C ALA A 300 -40.58 29.15 -4.44
N HIS A 301 -39.85 30.07 -3.81
CA HIS A 301 -38.61 29.76 -3.08
C HIS A 301 -38.85 28.89 -1.86
N VAL A 302 -39.90 29.20 -1.08
CA VAL A 302 -40.30 28.41 0.10
C VAL A 302 -40.69 26.99 -0.30
N LYS A 303 -41.53 26.82 -1.35
CA LYS A 303 -41.94 25.50 -1.85
C LYS A 303 -40.77 24.65 -2.38
N ARG A 304 -39.70 25.29 -2.86
CA ARG A 304 -38.51 24.61 -3.39
C ARG A 304 -37.41 24.39 -2.35
N GLY A 305 -37.65 24.71 -1.07
CA GLY A 305 -36.67 24.52 0.01
C GLY A 305 -35.46 25.46 -0.07
N LYS A 306 -35.54 26.56 -0.83
CA LYS A 306 -34.41 27.49 -1.01
C LYS A 306 -34.38 28.56 0.09
N GLY A 307 -33.22 28.76 0.71
CA GLY A 307 -33.00 29.72 1.82
C GLY A 307 -33.03 29.05 3.21
N THR A 308 -32.67 29.76 4.27
CA THR A 308 -32.56 29.20 5.64
C THR A 308 -33.88 28.62 6.16
N VAL A 309 -35.00 29.26 5.84
CA VAL A 309 -36.34 28.76 6.21
C VAL A 309 -36.76 27.57 5.33
N GLY A 310 -36.41 27.57 4.04
CA GLY A 310 -36.69 26.45 3.14
C GLY A 310 -35.86 25.20 3.44
N ALA A 311 -34.58 25.39 3.79
CA ALA A 311 -33.68 24.31 4.19
C ALA A 311 -34.10 23.70 5.54
N LEU A 312 -34.42 24.53 6.53
CA LEU A 312 -34.87 24.03 7.84
C LEU A 312 -36.20 23.25 7.77
N VAL A 313 -37.04 23.55 6.77
CA VAL A 313 -38.34 22.90 6.55
C VAL A 313 -38.20 21.60 5.74
N MET A 314 -37.22 21.47 4.84
CA MET A 314 -37.16 20.37 3.87
C MET A 314 -35.92 19.48 3.94
N ASP A 315 -34.93 19.77 4.79
CA ASP A 315 -33.66 19.03 4.80
C ASP A 315 -33.73 17.77 5.68
N GLU A 316 -33.91 16.61 5.05
CA GLU A 316 -33.82 15.30 5.70
C GLU A 316 -32.37 14.89 6.01
N GLN A 317 -31.36 15.43 5.31
CA GLN A 317 -29.95 15.06 5.50
C GLN A 317 -29.38 15.59 6.81
N LEU A 318 -29.78 16.81 7.21
CA LEU A 318 -29.36 17.37 8.50
C LEU A 318 -29.79 16.48 9.68
N PHE A 319 -30.92 15.79 9.57
CA PHE A 319 -31.39 14.85 10.58
C PHE A 319 -30.55 13.57 10.60
N ASP A 320 -30.25 13.01 9.43
CA ASP A 320 -29.44 11.79 9.29
C ASP A 320 -28.02 12.00 9.83
N ASP A 321 -27.41 13.15 9.51
CA ASP A 321 -26.06 13.51 9.98
C ASP A 321 -26.00 13.68 11.50
N LEU A 322 -27.03 14.30 12.10
CA LEU A 322 -27.13 14.43 13.56
C LEU A 322 -27.35 13.08 14.25
N GLN A 323 -28.14 12.20 13.64
CA GLN A 323 -28.39 10.87 14.17
C GLN A 323 -27.14 9.97 14.06
N GLU A 324 -26.39 10.10 12.97
CA GLU A 324 -25.11 9.41 12.78
C GLU A 324 -24.09 9.87 13.82
N LEU A 325 -23.94 11.18 14.03
CA LEU A 325 -23.04 11.74 15.04
C LEU A 325 -23.40 11.25 16.45
N ALA A 326 -24.68 11.25 16.81
CA ALA A 326 -25.16 10.73 18.10
C ALA A 326 -24.87 9.22 18.26
N ARG A 327 -25.06 8.43 17.20
CA ARG A 327 -24.80 6.98 17.19
C ARG A 327 -23.31 6.68 17.32
N ASP A 328 -22.45 7.45 16.63
CA ASP A 328 -21.01 7.26 16.64
C ASP A 328 -20.40 7.65 18.00
N LEU A 329 -20.94 8.71 18.63
CA LEU A 329 -20.59 9.11 19.99
C LEU A 329 -21.00 8.06 21.04
N LYS A 330 -22.15 7.39 20.84
CA LYS A 330 -22.63 6.31 21.72
C LYS A 330 -21.75 5.05 21.64
N HIS A 331 -21.29 4.66 20.46
CA HIS A 331 -20.55 3.41 20.28
C HIS A 331 -19.04 3.56 20.46
N ASN A 332 -18.47 4.74 20.19
CA ASN A 332 -17.03 4.96 20.25
C ASN A 332 -16.67 6.28 20.94
N PRO A 333 -17.01 6.50 22.23
CA PRO A 333 -16.75 7.77 22.90
C PRO A 333 -15.26 8.15 22.94
N TRP A 334 -14.34 7.17 22.95
CA TRP A 334 -12.90 7.41 22.96
C TRP A 334 -12.35 7.99 21.64
N LYS A 335 -13.01 7.78 20.49
CA LYS A 335 -12.55 8.33 19.19
C LYS A 335 -12.47 9.85 19.20
N PHE A 336 -13.28 10.53 20.02
CA PHE A 336 -13.29 12.00 20.11
C PHE A 336 -12.18 12.55 21.01
N PHE A 337 -11.67 11.78 21.96
CA PHE A 337 -10.61 12.20 22.87
C PHE A 337 -9.19 11.86 22.36
N TRP A 338 -9.09 10.95 21.39
CA TRP A 338 -7.82 10.42 20.87
C TRP A 338 -7.72 10.55 19.34
N ARG A 339 -8.25 11.65 18.78
CA ARG A 339 -7.95 12.06 17.40
C ARG A 339 -6.68 12.91 17.41
N GLU A 340 -5.59 12.36 16.88
CA GLU A 340 -4.49 13.15 16.31
C GLU A 340 -4.96 13.86 15.03
#